data_AF-A0A1Y6BDR3-F1
#
_entry.id   AF-A0A1Y6BDR3-F1
#
_cell.length_a   1.000
_cell.length_b   1.000
_cell.length_c   1.000
_cell.angle_alpha   90.00
_cell.angle_beta   90.00
_cell.angle_gamma   90.00
#
_symmetry.space_group_name_H-M   'P 1'
#
loop_
_entity.id
_entity.type
_entity.pdbx_description
1 polymer ?
#
loop_
_entity_poly.entity_id
_entity_poly.type
_entity_poly.pdbx_seq_one_letter_code
_entity_poly.pdbx_strand_id
1 'polypeptide(L)'
;MSGVRGRPPGLPKAPNSGRKKGAKNSKPIAPEAVREQLRTEIFQTYLAMGGVKWLEQIAKEHPLAFLSQCFSRIAPPVPKPEEAVPATVVNVNNLSDFEAARYVAFMLAQAIHAQDSPLPARTIEHQPAKPVPPPPYEPPAAAPIDVSTDSLEEQARQAAARELVANTIEQDMTTYHGSAAEQGIKKRRNLI
;
A
#
# COMPACT_ATOMS: atom_id res chain seq x y z
N MET A 1 42.48 4.48 -37.41
CA MET A 1 41.62 5.15 -38.42
C MET A 1 42.17 4.85 -39.80
N SER A 2 41.60 3.87 -40.50
CA SER A 2 42.01 3.47 -41.85
C SER A 2 41.09 4.16 -42.86
N GLY A 3 41.58 5.22 -43.49
CA GLY A 3 40.86 5.94 -44.55
C GLY A 3 40.84 5.11 -45.84
N VAL A 4 39.65 4.89 -46.38
CA VAL A 4 39.43 4.21 -47.66
C VAL A 4 40.09 5.03 -48.77
N ARG A 5 41.24 4.57 -49.27
CA ARG A 5 41.97 5.21 -50.38
C ARG A 5 41.16 5.08 -51.67
N GLY A 6 40.73 6.21 -52.22
CA GLY A 6 40.13 6.29 -53.56
C GLY A 6 41.10 5.83 -54.64
N ARG A 7 40.55 5.36 -55.77
CA ARG A 7 41.33 4.79 -56.87
C ARG A 7 42.10 5.88 -57.64
N PRO A 8 43.38 5.65 -58.00
CA PRO A 8 44.16 6.62 -58.75
C PRO A 8 43.58 6.90 -60.15
N PRO A 9 43.69 8.14 -60.65
CA PRO A 9 43.14 8.55 -61.93
C PRO A 9 43.83 7.83 -63.09
N GLY A 10 43.04 7.33 -64.05
CA GLY A 10 43.55 6.75 -65.31
C GLY A 10 43.42 5.23 -65.45
N LEU A 11 43.13 4.47 -64.38
CA LEU A 11 42.88 3.03 -64.56
C LEU A 11 41.47 2.74 -65.12
N PRO A 12 41.32 1.78 -66.06
CA PRO A 12 40.02 1.37 -66.60
C PRO A 12 39.13 0.83 -65.49
N LYS A 13 37.85 1.24 -65.45
CA LYS A 13 36.88 0.84 -64.44
C LYS A 13 36.77 -0.70 -64.40
N ALA A 14 36.78 -1.30 -63.21
CA ALA A 14 36.67 -2.75 -63.12
C ALA A 14 35.35 -3.22 -63.79
N PRO A 15 35.39 -4.28 -64.61
CA PRO A 15 34.18 -4.81 -65.23
C PRO A 15 33.23 -5.19 -64.09
N ASN A 16 32.00 -4.65 -64.11
CA ASN A 16 30.98 -4.76 -63.06
C ASN A 16 31.07 -3.78 -61.86
N SER A 17 32.02 -2.83 -61.81
CA SER A 17 32.15 -1.87 -60.68
C SER A 17 31.32 -0.58 -60.84
N GLY A 18 30.21 -0.65 -61.58
CA GLY A 18 29.30 0.47 -61.83
C GLY A 18 27.88 0.15 -61.41
N ARG A 19 27.14 1.19 -60.99
CA ARG A 19 25.69 1.12 -60.80
C ARG A 19 25.07 0.59 -62.10
N LYS A 20 24.49 -0.62 -62.06
CA LYS A 20 23.87 -1.26 -63.23
C LYS A 20 22.75 -0.34 -63.75
N LYS A 21 22.83 0.06 -65.01
CA LYS A 21 21.81 0.88 -65.68
C LYS A 21 20.52 0.07 -65.73
N GLY A 22 19.54 0.41 -64.89
CA GLY A 22 18.28 -0.34 -64.74
C GLY A 22 18.03 -0.95 -63.36
N ALA A 23 18.99 -0.89 -62.43
CA ALA A 23 18.70 -1.12 -61.01
C ALA A 23 17.80 0.04 -60.53
N LYS A 24 16.48 -0.16 -60.64
CA LYS A 24 15.50 0.68 -59.96
C LYS A 24 15.95 0.72 -58.50
N ASN A 25 16.40 1.87 -58.02
CA ASN A 25 16.38 2.09 -56.58
C ASN A 25 14.91 1.83 -56.23
N SER A 26 14.64 0.76 -55.48
CA SER A 26 13.35 0.59 -54.84
C SER A 26 13.03 1.95 -54.25
N LYS A 27 11.82 2.46 -54.55
CA LYS A 27 11.37 3.74 -54.00
C LYS A 27 11.75 3.74 -52.53
N PRO A 28 12.41 4.80 -52.01
CA PRO A 28 12.82 4.83 -50.61
C PRO A 28 11.59 4.47 -49.79
N ILE A 29 11.65 3.33 -49.10
CA ILE A 29 10.54 2.84 -48.31
C ILE A 29 10.25 3.95 -47.30
N ALA A 30 9.01 4.40 -47.25
CA ALA A 30 8.62 5.45 -46.32
C ALA A 30 9.05 5.00 -44.90
N PRO A 31 9.59 5.91 -44.06
CA PRO A 31 10.03 5.56 -42.71
C PRO A 31 8.94 4.84 -41.89
N GLU A 32 7.67 5.14 -42.17
CA GLU A 32 6.50 4.50 -41.56
C GLU A 32 6.36 3.03 -41.96
N ALA A 33 6.51 2.70 -43.25
CA ALA A 33 6.43 1.32 -43.72
C ALA A 33 7.59 0.47 -43.15
N VAL A 34 8.79 1.05 -42.99
CA VAL A 34 9.90 0.36 -42.30
C VAL A 34 9.56 0.10 -40.83
N ARG A 35 8.96 1.08 -40.14
CA ARG A 35 8.53 0.92 -38.73
C ARG A 35 7.46 -0.15 -38.57
N GLU A 36 6.49 -0.20 -39.49
CA GLU A 36 5.42 -1.19 -39.48
C GLU A 36 5.94 -2.61 -39.75
N GLN A 37 6.86 -2.75 -40.71
CA GLN A 37 7.54 -4.01 -40.97
C GLN A 37 8.31 -4.49 -39.74
N LEU A 38 9.12 -3.62 -39.12
CA LEU A 38 9.86 -3.94 -37.90
C LEU A 38 8.93 -4.33 -36.75
N ARG A 39 7.81 -3.61 -36.58
CA ARG A 39 6.80 -3.96 -35.55
C ARG A 39 6.28 -5.38 -35.77
N THR A 40 5.99 -5.74 -37.02
CA THR A 40 5.46 -7.08 -37.36
C THR A 40 6.50 -8.17 -37.10
N GLU A 41 7.76 -7.94 -37.48
CA GLU A 41 8.87 -8.87 -37.23
C GLU A 41 9.12 -9.07 -35.72
N ILE A 42 9.06 -7.99 -34.93
CA ILE A 42 9.15 -8.06 -33.46
C ILE A 42 8.00 -8.87 -32.87
N PHE A 43 6.77 -8.69 -33.35
CA PHE A 43 5.63 -9.49 -32.88
C PHE A 43 5.76 -10.97 -33.25
N GLN A 44 6.24 -11.28 -34.46
CA GLN A 44 6.44 -12.67 -34.89
C GLN A 44 7.51 -13.38 -34.07
N THR A 45 8.64 -12.72 -33.83
CA THR A 45 9.70 -13.25 -32.96
C THR A 45 9.22 -13.44 -31.52
N TYR A 46 8.43 -12.50 -30.99
CA TYR A 46 7.80 -12.65 -29.69
C TYR A 46 6.90 -13.88 -29.60
N LEU A 47 6.05 -14.11 -30.61
CA LEU A 47 5.20 -15.31 -30.68
C LEU A 47 6.04 -16.59 -30.77
N ALA A 48 7.11 -16.59 -31.59
CA ALA A 48 8.01 -17.73 -31.75
C ALA A 48 8.76 -18.09 -30.46
N MET A 49 9.08 -17.10 -29.61
CA MET A 49 9.73 -17.32 -28.31
C MET A 49 8.77 -17.86 -27.24
N GLY A 50 7.47 -18.00 -27.53
CA GLY A 50 6.47 -18.52 -26.59
C GLY A 50 5.49 -17.46 -26.08
N GLY A 51 5.54 -16.24 -26.62
CA GLY A 51 4.59 -15.18 -26.34
C GLY A 51 4.49 -14.85 -24.85
N VAL A 52 3.27 -15.00 -24.30
CA VAL A 52 2.98 -14.64 -22.90
C VAL A 52 3.79 -15.47 -21.91
N LYS A 53 3.99 -16.77 -22.19
CA LYS A 53 4.75 -17.66 -21.30
C LYS A 53 6.21 -17.24 -21.16
N TRP A 54 6.79 -16.71 -22.23
CA TRP A 54 8.16 -16.19 -22.22
C TRP A 54 8.27 -14.91 -21.39
N LEU A 55 7.28 -14.01 -21.47
CA LEU A 55 7.22 -12.84 -20.58
C LEU A 55 7.03 -13.23 -19.13
N GLU A 56 6.19 -14.22 -18.83
CA GLU A 56 6.03 -14.73 -17.47
C GLU A 56 7.34 -15.29 -16.91
N GLN A 57 8.13 -15.98 -17.73
CA GLN A 57 9.44 -16.47 -17.34
C GLN A 57 10.41 -15.32 -17.05
N ILE A 58 10.47 -14.30 -17.93
CA ILE A 58 11.31 -13.11 -17.71
C ILE A 58 10.88 -12.34 -16.47
N ALA A 59 9.58 -12.21 -16.22
CA ALA A 59 9.07 -11.54 -15.03
C ALA A 59 9.49 -12.28 -13.74
N LYS A 60 9.61 -13.61 -13.78
CA LYS A 60 10.12 -14.42 -12.67
C LYS A 60 11.63 -14.29 -12.49
N GLU A 61 12.39 -14.31 -13.58
CA GLU A 61 13.86 -14.25 -13.55
C GLU A 61 14.38 -12.83 -13.22
N HIS A 62 13.71 -11.80 -13.75
CA HIS A 62 14.15 -10.40 -13.66
C HIS A 62 12.97 -9.44 -13.37
N PRO A 63 12.37 -9.50 -12.16
CA PRO A 63 11.15 -8.75 -11.85
C PRO A 63 11.33 -7.22 -11.90
N LEU A 64 12.48 -6.70 -11.46
CA LEU A 64 12.74 -5.26 -11.45
C LEU A 64 12.89 -4.67 -12.86
N ALA A 65 13.57 -5.40 -13.75
CA ALA A 65 13.74 -4.98 -15.14
C ALA A 65 12.39 -4.98 -15.87
N PHE A 66 11.58 -6.02 -15.64
CA PHE A 66 10.23 -6.11 -16.18
C PHE A 66 9.35 -4.95 -15.70
N LEU A 67 9.32 -4.68 -14.39
CA LEU A 67 8.56 -3.57 -13.82
C LEU A 67 9.02 -2.21 -14.34
N SER A 68 10.33 -1.95 -14.39
CA SER A 68 10.89 -0.70 -14.94
C SER A 68 10.45 -0.48 -16.40
N GLN A 69 10.50 -1.54 -17.20
CA GLN A 69 10.05 -1.50 -18.60
C GLN A 69 8.55 -1.21 -18.70
N CYS A 70 7.72 -1.86 -17.87
CA CYS A 70 6.27 -1.61 -17.82
C CYS A 70 5.96 -0.18 -17.37
N PHE A 71 6.60 0.30 -16.30
CA PHE A 71 6.40 1.66 -15.79
C PHE A 71 6.85 2.71 -16.79
N SER A 72 7.92 2.49 -17.56
CA SER A 72 8.35 3.43 -18.62
C SER A 72 7.30 3.67 -19.71
N ARG A 73 6.36 2.73 -19.89
CA ARG A 73 5.30 2.79 -20.91
C ARG A 73 3.96 3.26 -20.36
N ILE A 74 3.70 2.99 -19.08
CA ILE A 74 2.47 3.38 -18.38
C ILE A 74 2.59 4.80 -17.80
N ALA A 75 3.79 5.17 -17.33
CA ALA A 75 4.02 6.50 -16.78
C ALA A 75 3.80 7.57 -17.87
N PRO A 76 3.13 8.69 -17.53
CA PRO A 76 2.99 9.80 -18.47
C PRO A 76 4.39 10.26 -18.91
N PRO A 77 4.55 10.66 -20.18
CA PRO A 77 5.84 11.13 -20.67
C PRO A 77 6.30 12.29 -19.78
N VAL A 78 7.51 12.17 -19.22
CA VAL A 78 8.11 13.26 -18.44
C VAL A 78 8.12 14.49 -19.36
N PRO A 79 7.48 15.60 -18.96
CA PRO A 79 7.39 16.78 -19.80
C PRO A 79 8.80 17.21 -20.19
N LYS A 80 9.02 17.42 -21.49
CA LYS A 80 10.30 17.92 -21.99
C LYS A 80 10.54 19.30 -21.37
N PRO A 81 11.77 19.62 -20.98
CA PRO A 81 12.09 20.84 -20.24
C PRO A 81 11.77 22.16 -21.00
N GLU A 82 11.45 22.09 -22.30
CA GLU A 82 11.13 23.27 -23.13
C GLU A 82 9.66 23.71 -23.06
N GLU A 83 8.74 22.85 -22.59
CA GLU A 83 7.33 23.21 -22.30
C GLU A 83 7.07 23.15 -20.79
N ALA A 84 7.98 23.77 -20.03
CA ALA A 84 7.71 24.08 -18.64
C ALA A 84 6.60 25.13 -18.57
N VAL A 85 5.34 24.70 -18.63
CA VAL A 85 4.30 25.39 -17.85
C VAL A 85 4.89 25.48 -16.44
N PRO A 86 5.08 26.67 -15.85
CA PRO A 86 5.66 26.79 -14.54
C PRO A 86 4.74 26.09 -13.55
N ALA A 87 5.02 24.81 -13.28
CA ALA A 87 4.46 24.10 -12.17
C ALA A 87 5.05 24.80 -10.95
N THR A 88 4.30 25.73 -10.39
CA THR A 88 4.60 26.32 -9.08
C THR A 88 4.56 25.16 -8.08
N VAL A 89 5.72 24.55 -7.84
CA VAL A 89 5.88 23.51 -6.83
C VAL A 89 5.73 24.19 -5.49
N VAL A 90 4.53 24.13 -4.92
CA VAL A 90 4.26 24.65 -3.59
C VAL A 90 4.90 23.70 -2.58
N ASN A 91 5.89 24.19 -1.85
CA ASN A 91 6.54 23.41 -0.79
C ASN A 91 5.60 23.29 0.42
N VAL A 92 4.86 22.19 0.48
CA VAL A 92 3.83 21.91 1.50
C VAL A 92 4.41 21.91 2.92
N ASN A 93 5.69 21.59 3.09
CA ASN A 93 6.33 21.49 4.40
C ASN A 93 6.59 22.85 5.09
N ASN A 94 6.49 23.96 4.35
CA ASN A 94 6.73 25.31 4.87
C ASN A 94 5.44 26.14 4.99
N LEU A 95 4.26 25.56 4.74
CA LEU A 95 3.00 26.27 4.84
C LEU A 95 2.44 26.17 6.26
N SER A 96 1.79 27.25 6.70
CA SER A 96 0.92 27.16 7.87
C SER A 96 -0.33 26.31 7.56
N ASP A 97 -0.88 25.63 8.56
CA ASP A 97 -2.08 24.79 8.40
C ASP A 97 -3.25 25.56 7.76
N PHE A 98 -3.36 26.85 8.08
CA PHE A 98 -4.38 27.72 7.52
C PHE A 98 -4.19 27.99 6.01
N GLU A 99 -2.94 28.20 5.57
CA GLU A 99 -2.64 28.38 4.15
C GLU A 99 -2.83 27.07 3.38
N ALA A 100 -2.40 25.94 3.96
CA ALA A 100 -2.66 24.62 3.39
C ALA A 100 -4.16 24.38 3.20
N ALA A 101 -4.98 24.69 4.21
CA ALA A 101 -6.44 24.59 4.11
C ALA A 101 -7.02 25.48 3.00
N ARG A 102 -6.52 26.70 2.83
CA ARG A 102 -6.94 27.60 1.74
C ARG A 102 -6.59 27.05 0.37
N TYR A 103 -5.40 26.47 0.20
CA TYR A 103 -5.01 25.83 -1.05
C TYR A 103 -5.91 24.63 -1.38
N VAL A 104 -6.19 23.77 -0.39
CA VAL A 104 -7.08 22.62 -0.57
C VAL A 104 -8.50 23.08 -0.93
N ALA A 105 -9.04 24.08 -0.23
CA ALA A 105 -10.36 24.63 -0.51
C ALA A 105 -10.44 25.23 -1.92
N PHE A 106 -9.39 25.96 -2.35
CA PHE A 106 -9.32 26.52 -3.70
C PHE A 106 -9.28 25.43 -4.77
N MET A 107 -8.47 24.39 -4.59
CA MET A 107 -8.37 23.25 -5.51
C MET A 107 -9.70 22.49 -5.61
N LEU A 108 -10.40 22.28 -4.49
CA LEU A 108 -11.71 21.63 -4.48
C LEU A 108 -12.76 22.47 -5.20
N ALA A 109 -12.79 23.79 -4.97
CA ALA A 109 -13.70 24.70 -5.68
C ALA A 109 -13.42 24.69 -7.19
N GLN A 110 -12.14 24.74 -7.60
CA GLN A 110 -11.76 24.64 -9.00
C GLN A 110 -12.19 23.31 -9.62
N ALA A 111 -12.04 22.20 -8.90
CA ALA A 111 -12.47 20.89 -9.37
C ALA A 111 -13.99 20.80 -9.56
N ILE A 112 -14.77 21.41 -8.65
CA ILE A 112 -16.23 21.52 -8.77
C ILE A 112 -16.60 22.35 -10.01
N HIS A 113 -15.92 23.47 -10.25
CA HIS A 113 -16.19 24.34 -11.39
C HIS A 113 -15.72 23.77 -12.74
N ALA A 114 -14.67 22.95 -12.76
CA ALA A 114 -14.20 22.27 -13.96
C ALA A 114 -15.09 21.09 -14.38
N GLN A 115 -15.97 20.62 -13.49
CA GLN A 115 -17.03 19.67 -13.83
C GLN A 115 -18.22 20.44 -14.42
N ASP A 116 -18.18 20.71 -15.73
CA ASP A 116 -19.33 21.25 -16.50
C ASP A 116 -20.57 20.32 -16.52
N SER A 117 -20.49 19.14 -15.91
CA SER A 117 -21.59 18.19 -15.77
C SER A 117 -21.91 17.98 -14.30
N PRO A 118 -23.18 18.11 -13.87
CA PRO A 118 -23.57 17.67 -12.53
C PRO A 118 -23.19 16.19 -12.41
N LEU A 119 -22.34 15.87 -11.43
CA LEU A 119 -22.02 14.49 -11.09
C LEU A 119 -23.35 13.74 -10.91
N PRO A 120 -23.57 12.59 -11.56
CA PRO A 120 -24.74 11.78 -11.25
C PRO A 120 -24.64 11.44 -9.78
N ALA A 121 -25.61 11.89 -8.99
CA ALA A 121 -25.74 11.48 -7.60
C ALA A 121 -25.74 9.95 -7.59
N ARG A 122 -24.64 9.34 -7.14
CA ARG A 122 -24.56 7.89 -7.02
C ARG A 122 -25.51 7.50 -5.91
N THR A 123 -26.71 7.07 -6.29
CA THR A 123 -27.64 6.41 -5.38
C THR A 123 -26.97 5.11 -4.97
N ILE A 124 -26.40 5.06 -3.76
CA ILE A 124 -25.86 3.84 -3.20
C ILE A 124 -27.06 3.01 -2.77
N GLU A 125 -27.51 2.11 -3.65
CA GLU A 125 -28.53 1.12 -3.31
C GLU A 125 -27.91 0.15 -2.29
N HIS A 126 -28.29 0.32 -1.02
CA HIS A 126 -27.90 -0.59 0.04
C HIS A 126 -28.62 -1.93 -0.18
N GLN A 127 -27.93 -2.90 -0.77
CA GLN A 127 -28.44 -4.26 -0.86
C GLN A 127 -28.34 -4.91 0.54
N PRO A 128 -29.46 -5.27 1.20
CA PRO A 128 -29.40 -5.92 2.50
C PRO A 128 -28.66 -7.25 2.35
N ALA A 129 -27.56 -7.40 3.08
CA ALA A 129 -26.79 -8.63 3.09
C ALA A 129 -27.70 -9.80 3.52
N LYS A 130 -27.68 -10.89 2.75
CA LYS A 130 -28.28 -12.15 3.21
C LYS A 130 -27.63 -12.52 4.54
N PRO A 131 -28.42 -12.86 5.59
CA PRO A 131 -27.86 -13.31 6.85
C PRO A 131 -27.04 -14.58 6.59
N VAL A 132 -25.73 -14.47 6.75
CA VAL A 132 -24.82 -15.62 6.74
C VAL A 132 -25.09 -16.38 8.05
N PRO A 133 -25.40 -17.69 8.00
CA PRO A 133 -25.54 -18.47 9.22
C PRO A 133 -24.22 -18.40 10.02
N PRO A 134 -24.28 -18.19 11.34
CA PRO A 134 -23.08 -18.15 12.16
C PRO A 134 -22.31 -19.48 12.00
N PRO A 135 -20.97 -19.44 11.95
CA PRO A 135 -20.17 -20.65 11.92
C PRO A 135 -20.50 -21.53 13.13
N PRO A 136 -20.45 -22.88 13.01
CA PRO A 136 -20.59 -23.78 14.15
C PRO A 136 -19.60 -23.39 15.25
N TYR A 137 -20.10 -23.26 16.47
CA TYR A 137 -19.25 -22.99 17.63
C TYR A 137 -18.36 -24.21 17.88
N GLU A 138 -17.04 -24.06 17.68
CA GLU A 138 -16.04 -25.02 18.12
C GLU A 138 -15.54 -24.58 19.51
N PRO A 139 -15.78 -25.37 20.57
CA PRO A 139 -15.24 -25.05 21.89
C PRO A 139 -13.70 -25.09 21.83
N PRO A 140 -13.00 -24.13 22.44
CA PRO A 140 -11.55 -24.17 22.51
C PRO A 140 -11.10 -25.47 23.19
N ALA A 141 -10.09 -26.13 22.63
CA ALA A 141 -9.51 -27.33 23.20
C ALA A 141 -9.15 -27.08 24.68
N ALA A 142 -9.67 -27.92 25.57
CA ALA A 142 -9.48 -27.78 27.00
C ALA A 142 -7.98 -27.67 27.31
N ALA A 143 -7.58 -26.56 27.92
CA ALA A 143 -6.22 -26.39 28.40
C ALA A 143 -5.90 -27.48 29.42
N PRO A 144 -4.65 -27.99 29.46
CA PRO A 144 -4.24 -28.93 30.49
C PRO A 144 -4.46 -28.29 31.86
N ILE A 145 -5.27 -28.95 32.69
CA ILE A 145 -5.58 -28.53 34.05
C ILE A 145 -4.32 -28.83 34.88
N ASP A 146 -3.53 -27.79 35.13
CA ASP A 146 -2.41 -27.86 36.07
C ASP A 146 -2.98 -27.88 37.49
N VAL A 147 -3.17 -29.07 38.05
CA VAL A 147 -3.66 -29.26 39.42
C VAL A 147 -2.49 -29.05 40.36
N SER A 148 -2.10 -27.78 40.57
CA SER A 148 -1.12 -27.43 41.60
C SER A 148 -1.71 -27.66 42.99
N THR A 149 -1.09 -28.56 43.74
CA THR A 149 -1.46 -28.92 45.12
C THR A 149 -1.16 -27.82 46.14
N ASP A 150 -0.48 -26.74 45.74
CA ASP A 150 -0.23 -25.56 46.57
C ASP A 150 -1.50 -24.71 46.79
N SER A 151 -2.57 -25.00 46.04
CA SER A 151 -3.79 -24.19 46.03
C SER A 151 -4.70 -24.33 47.26
N LEU A 152 -4.58 -25.40 48.06
CA LEU A 152 -5.49 -25.62 49.20
C LEU A 152 -5.15 -24.73 50.40
N GLU A 153 -3.87 -24.55 50.72
CA GLU A 153 -3.46 -23.64 51.79
C GLU A 153 -3.71 -22.18 51.40
N GLU A 154 -3.47 -21.82 50.14
CA GLU A 154 -3.77 -20.47 49.65
C GLU A 154 -5.29 -20.21 49.61
N GLN A 155 -6.10 -21.20 49.23
CA GLN A 155 -7.56 -21.07 49.31
C GLN A 155 -8.04 -20.89 50.75
N ALA A 156 -7.47 -21.63 51.72
CA ALA A 156 -7.81 -21.46 53.13
C ALA A 156 -7.42 -20.06 53.65
N ARG A 157 -6.25 -19.53 53.27
CA ARG A 157 -5.85 -18.16 53.62
C ARG A 157 -6.74 -17.11 52.97
N GLN A 158 -7.12 -17.29 51.70
CA GLN A 158 -8.03 -16.38 51.00
C GLN A 158 -9.45 -16.42 51.59
N ALA A 159 -9.93 -17.58 52.00
CA ALA A 159 -11.22 -17.72 52.67
C ALA A 159 -11.24 -16.97 54.01
N ALA A 160 -10.22 -17.17 54.85
CA ALA A 160 -10.08 -16.45 56.12
C ALA A 160 -9.96 -14.92 55.93
N ALA A 161 -9.24 -14.47 54.89
CA ALA A 161 -9.11 -13.05 54.58
C ALA A 161 -10.46 -12.44 54.13
N ARG A 162 -11.24 -13.16 53.33
CA ARG A 162 -12.57 -12.71 52.89
C ARG A 162 -13.56 -12.64 54.06
N GLU A 163 -13.51 -13.58 54.98
CA GLU A 163 -14.33 -13.58 56.20
C GLU A 163 -14.01 -12.37 57.09
N LEU A 164 -12.72 -12.05 57.27
CA LEU A 164 -12.30 -10.88 58.03
C LEU A 164 -12.78 -9.57 57.38
N VAL A 165 -12.69 -9.46 56.05
CA VAL A 165 -13.18 -8.28 55.32
C VAL A 165 -14.70 -8.15 55.44
N ALA A 166 -15.45 -9.25 55.29
CA ALA A 166 -16.91 -9.24 55.46
C ALA A 166 -17.30 -8.78 56.87
N ASN A 167 -16.64 -9.32 57.90
CA ASN A 167 -16.88 -8.93 59.29
C ASN A 167 -16.56 -7.45 59.56
N THR A 168 -15.58 -6.87 58.85
CA THR A 168 -15.24 -5.45 59.02
C THR A 168 -16.22 -4.53 58.28
N ILE A 169 -16.74 -4.94 57.12
CA ILE A 169 -17.67 -4.12 56.31
C ILE A 169 -19.05 -4.02 56.99
N GLU A 170 -19.49 -5.07 57.68
CA GLU A 170 -20.80 -5.09 58.36
C GLU A 170 -20.78 -4.48 59.77
N GLN A 171 -19.62 -4.01 60.25
CA GLN A 171 -19.51 -3.37 61.56
C GLN A 171 -19.87 -1.88 61.49
N ASP A 172 -21.06 -1.54 61.98
CA ASP A 172 -21.47 -0.18 62.30
C ASP A 172 -20.99 0.21 63.72
N MET A 173 -20.98 1.50 64.07
CA MET A 173 -20.48 1.98 65.39
C MET A 173 -21.17 1.31 66.60
N THR A 174 -22.38 0.79 66.41
CA THR A 174 -23.17 0.07 67.42
C THR A 174 -22.79 -1.40 67.58
N THR A 175 -22.17 -2.00 66.56
CA THR A 175 -21.88 -3.44 66.46
C THR A 175 -20.37 -3.73 66.51
N TYR A 176 -19.55 -2.69 66.49
CA TYR A 176 -18.11 -2.79 66.69
C TYR A 176 -17.79 -3.35 68.09
N HIS A 177 -17.07 -4.48 68.15
CA HIS A 177 -16.66 -5.14 69.41
C HIS A 177 -15.22 -4.82 69.84
N GLY A 178 -14.66 -3.70 69.35
CA GLY A 178 -13.33 -3.23 69.76
C GLY A 178 -13.22 -2.95 71.26
N SER A 179 -11.99 -2.80 71.74
CA SER A 179 -11.75 -2.62 73.18
C SER A 179 -12.33 -1.28 73.67
N ALA A 180 -12.72 -1.22 74.95
CA ALA A 180 -13.30 0.00 75.54
C ALA A 180 -12.39 1.25 75.44
N ALA A 181 -11.08 1.06 75.22
CA ALA A 181 -10.14 2.15 74.98
C ALA A 181 -10.28 2.77 73.57
N GLU A 182 -10.64 1.96 72.57
CA GLU A 182 -10.82 2.38 71.17
C GLU A 182 -12.18 3.07 70.96
N GLN A 183 -13.19 2.70 71.75
CA GLN A 183 -14.55 3.25 71.63
C GLN A 183 -14.75 4.59 72.37
N GLY A 184 -13.72 5.13 73.02
CA GLY A 184 -13.81 6.42 73.74
C GLY A 184 -14.76 6.43 74.93
N ILE A 185 -15.25 5.26 75.38
CA ILE A 185 -16.21 5.13 76.48
C ILE A 185 -15.47 5.36 77.81
N LYS A 186 -15.49 6.60 78.30
CA LYS A 186 -15.01 6.93 79.65
C LYS A 186 -15.93 6.29 80.69
N LYS A 187 -15.52 5.14 81.25
CA LYS A 187 -16.16 4.56 82.43
C LYS A 187 -16.19 5.61 83.55
N ARG A 188 -17.36 6.17 83.85
CA ARG A 188 -17.54 6.98 85.07
C ARG A 188 -17.38 6.03 86.25
N ARG A 189 -16.31 6.20 87.02
CA ARG A 189 -16.16 5.55 88.32
C ARG A 189 -17.25 6.12 89.23
N ASN A 190 -18.23 5.29 89.58
CA ASN A 190 -19.10 5.61 90.70
C ASN A 190 -18.27 5.47 91.97
N LEU A 191 -17.98 6.60 92.62
CA LEU A 191 -17.48 6.61 93.98
C LEU A 191 -18.66 6.35 94.93
N ILE A 192 -18.62 5.21 95.61
CA ILE A 192 -19.22 4.99 96.93
C ILE A 192 -18.12 4.38 97.79
#